data_AF-A0A081GK60-F1
#
_entry.id   AF-A0A081GK60-F1
#
_cell.length_a   1.000
_cell.length_b   1.000
_cell.length_c   1.000
_cell.angle_alpha   90.00
_cell.angle_beta   90.00
_cell.angle_gamma   90.00
#
_symmetry.space_group_name_H-M   'P 1'
#
loop_
_entity.id
_entity.type
_entity.pdbx_description
1 polymer ?
#
loop_
_entity_poly.entity_id
_entity_poly.type
_entity_poly.pdbx_seq_one_letter_code
_entity_poly.pdbx_strand_id
1 'polypeptide(L)'
;MSILSRLFGRRDTVSWGERKVEKEGAWVDTLVSEPGAAPLEMSRHPQVMPWSAARLATIFMDFAHEATPTRLAEARLARQCLSQFWLSAPIDALELLYGSTIGNCYRQMISTDLAAQPLLRDEEAWRDYLSQRLFSGFQRPEMANILLAVMPYFRRGKMTVRDCEQNVPAWLLEDYASLFEPEILPRLRQPSPLNRKALAPAGHRSERITASQGVAGPTAEEPDVPPLPRLSAHTGPQALQLTTSEEFLTRLNGMLNLFEIDPDDDAILQELAGFRRQMGQIWLDTPDEQLQPLFGSAFGDLYRKLLRSGYAGTPLAEEDRQLRAELARYVRNMTRPKATQVVLAVLPFFPPGKIGFAGGEQFMPQWLLGALPSLYVKS
;
A
#
# COMPACT_ATOMS: atom_id res chain seq x y z
N MET A 1 -14.30 -7.67 43.01
CA MET A 1 -14.23 -8.78 42.03
C MET A 1 -14.07 -8.19 40.65
N SER A 2 -12.92 -8.41 39.99
CA SER A 2 -12.52 -7.61 38.83
C SER A 2 -12.94 -8.22 37.49
N ILE A 3 -13.42 -7.34 36.61
CA ILE A 3 -13.91 -7.54 35.22
C ILE A 3 -12.85 -8.20 34.31
N LEU A 4 -11.60 -8.29 34.75
CA LEU A 4 -10.47 -8.94 34.07
C LEU A 4 -10.55 -10.47 33.97
N SER A 5 -11.46 -11.13 34.68
CA SER A 5 -11.59 -12.60 34.69
C SER A 5 -12.62 -13.15 33.70
N ARG A 6 -13.35 -12.29 32.97
CA ARG A 6 -14.45 -12.69 32.07
C ARG A 6 -14.13 -12.60 30.57
N LEU A 7 -12.95 -12.11 30.18
CA LEU A 7 -12.62 -11.81 28.77
C LEU A 7 -11.46 -12.66 28.18
N PHE A 8 -10.80 -13.48 28.99
CA PHE A 8 -9.82 -14.47 28.53
C PHE A 8 -10.02 -15.74 29.35
N GLY A 9 -10.30 -16.86 28.68
CA GLY A 9 -10.35 -18.18 29.30
C GLY A 9 -9.06 -18.46 30.07
N ARG A 10 -9.19 -19.10 31.24
CA ARG A 10 -8.12 -19.25 32.24
C ARG A 10 -7.21 -20.46 31.95
N ARG A 11 -5.91 -20.26 32.29
CA ARG A 11 -4.72 -21.17 32.36
C ARG A 11 -3.92 -21.20 31.04
N ASP A 12 -2.64 -20.83 30.98
CA ASP A 12 -1.57 -20.91 31.99
C ASP A 12 -0.87 -19.58 32.33
N THR A 13 -0.44 -19.51 33.58
CA THR A 13 0.26 -18.40 34.22
C THR A 13 1.74 -18.35 33.81
N VAL A 14 2.18 -17.24 33.23
CA VAL A 14 3.62 -16.89 33.19
C VAL A 14 4.01 -16.40 34.58
N SER A 15 4.79 -17.21 35.27
CA SER A 15 5.45 -16.89 36.53
C SER A 15 6.54 -15.85 36.29
N TRP A 16 6.33 -14.63 36.78
CA TRP A 16 7.39 -13.61 36.85
C TRP A 16 8.23 -13.86 38.09
N GLY A 17 9.32 -14.59 37.91
CA GLY A 17 10.37 -14.71 38.92
C GLY A 17 11.26 -13.48 38.90
N GLU A 18 11.21 -12.67 39.95
CA GLU A 18 12.24 -11.69 40.27
C GLU A 18 13.60 -12.38 40.37
N ARG A 19 14.61 -11.89 39.65
CA ARG A 19 16.00 -12.02 40.10
C ARG A 19 16.98 -11.00 39.50
N LYS A 20 17.48 -10.17 40.42
CA LYS A 20 18.85 -9.65 40.62
C LYS A 20 19.72 -9.30 39.42
N VAL A 21 20.11 -8.02 39.42
CA VAL A 21 21.36 -7.48 38.89
C VAL A 21 22.56 -8.20 39.50
N GLU A 22 23.47 -8.71 38.68
CA GLU A 22 24.88 -8.93 39.03
C GLU A 22 25.78 -8.85 37.80
N LYS A 23 27.03 -8.45 38.05
CA LYS A 23 27.97 -7.76 37.17
C LYS A 23 29.06 -8.69 36.61
N GLU A 24 29.59 -8.30 35.44
CA GLU A 24 30.97 -8.45 34.92
C GLU A 24 31.57 -9.86 34.63
N GLY A 25 32.16 -10.01 33.43
CA GLY A 25 33.15 -11.06 33.14
C GLY A 25 33.35 -11.49 31.67
N ALA A 26 34.14 -10.72 30.91
CA ALA A 26 35.08 -11.11 29.84
C ALA A 26 34.69 -11.98 28.61
N TRP A 27 34.68 -11.34 27.41
CA TRP A 27 35.54 -11.55 26.21
C TRP A 27 36.17 -12.97 25.99
N VAL A 28 36.22 -13.63 24.82
CA VAL A 28 36.26 -13.30 23.38
C VAL A 28 35.91 -14.59 22.60
N ASP A 29 35.23 -14.54 21.45
CA ASP A 29 35.87 -15.03 20.22
C ASP A 29 35.29 -14.39 18.96
N THR A 30 36.19 -14.10 18.03
CA THR A 30 36.09 -13.03 17.05
C THR A 30 35.95 -13.65 15.66
N LEU A 31 35.04 -13.15 14.83
CA LEU A 31 35.23 -13.18 13.37
C LEU A 31 35.04 -11.78 12.83
N VAL A 32 36.19 -11.12 12.65
CA VAL A 32 36.56 -10.13 11.63
C VAL A 32 35.42 -9.24 11.10
N SER A 33 35.52 -7.97 11.50
CA SER A 33 34.85 -6.84 10.86
C SER A 33 35.44 -6.58 9.46
N GLU A 34 34.60 -6.61 8.44
CA GLU A 34 34.79 -5.96 7.12
C GLU A 34 33.56 -5.07 6.83
N PRO A 35 33.71 -4.03 5.98
CA PRO A 35 33.19 -2.70 6.28
C PRO A 35 31.71 -2.50 5.95
N GLY A 36 30.98 -1.93 6.91
CA GLY A 36 29.65 -1.32 6.69
C GLY A 36 28.50 -1.90 7.51
N ALA A 37 28.71 -2.97 8.28
CA ALA A 37 27.67 -3.51 9.17
C ALA A 37 27.63 -2.73 10.49
N ALA A 38 26.93 -1.59 10.50
CA ALA A 38 26.40 -1.07 11.75
C ALA A 38 25.46 -2.15 12.34
N PRO A 39 25.49 -2.41 13.66
CA PRO A 39 24.41 -3.14 14.31
C PRO A 39 23.14 -2.33 14.03
N LEU A 40 22.25 -2.87 13.21
CA LEU A 40 20.98 -2.22 12.87
C LEU A 40 20.13 -2.22 14.13
N GLU A 41 20.32 -1.22 14.99
CA GLU A 41 19.28 -0.80 15.91
C GLU A 41 18.03 -0.56 15.08
N MET A 42 16.97 -1.30 15.39
CA MET A 42 15.70 -1.19 14.70
C MET A 42 15.13 0.22 14.90
N SER A 43 15.39 1.10 13.92
CA SER A 43 14.96 2.48 13.95
C SER A 43 13.43 2.54 14.00
N ARG A 44 12.90 3.22 15.02
CA ARG A 44 11.47 3.54 15.17
C ARG A 44 10.99 4.59 14.15
N HIS A 45 11.94 5.20 13.45
CA HIS A 45 11.72 6.13 12.36
C HIS A 45 11.93 5.43 11.02
N PRO A 46 11.11 5.71 9.98
CA PRO A 46 11.25 5.09 8.68
C PRO A 46 12.54 5.55 8.00
N GLN A 47 13.58 4.72 8.03
CA GLN A 47 14.69 4.83 7.09
C GLN A 47 14.24 4.18 5.78
N VAL A 48 13.68 4.98 4.89
CA VAL A 48 13.27 4.53 3.55
C VAL A 48 14.51 4.39 2.68
N MET A 49 15.22 3.26 2.83
CA MET A 49 16.05 2.77 1.74
C MET A 49 15.10 2.33 0.60
N PRO A 50 15.35 2.68 -0.67
CA PRO A 50 14.42 2.36 -1.75
C PRO A 50 14.47 0.86 -2.06
N TRP A 51 13.56 0.10 -1.43
CA TRP A 51 13.31 -1.29 -1.80
C TRP A 51 12.29 -1.34 -2.93
N SER A 52 12.70 -1.81 -4.10
CA SER A 52 11.75 -2.11 -5.17
C SER A 52 11.00 -3.41 -4.85
N ALA A 53 9.75 -3.51 -5.32
CA ALA A 53 8.97 -4.76 -5.19
C ALA A 53 9.70 -5.95 -5.86
N ALA A 54 10.40 -5.71 -6.96
CA ALA A 54 11.23 -6.72 -7.61
C ALA A 54 12.33 -7.26 -6.68
N ARG A 55 13.05 -6.38 -5.97
CA ARG A 55 14.10 -6.80 -5.03
C ARG A 55 13.53 -7.58 -3.85
N LEU A 56 12.39 -7.15 -3.31
CA LEU A 56 11.71 -7.86 -2.22
C LEU A 56 11.27 -9.27 -2.66
N ALA A 57 10.69 -9.40 -3.86
CA ALA A 57 10.31 -10.70 -4.41
C ALA A 57 11.52 -11.64 -4.54
N THR A 58 12.66 -11.14 -5.04
CA THR A 58 13.91 -11.92 -5.11
C THR A 58 14.36 -12.39 -3.74
N ILE A 59 14.40 -11.52 -2.73
CA ILE A 59 14.82 -11.89 -1.37
C ILE A 59 13.97 -13.02 -0.80
N PHE A 60 12.64 -12.90 -0.89
CA PHE A 60 11.75 -13.92 -0.34
C PHE A 60 11.79 -15.22 -1.13
N MET A 61 12.00 -15.16 -2.45
CA MET A 61 12.20 -16.34 -3.28
C MET A 61 13.51 -17.05 -2.95
N ASP A 62 14.62 -16.31 -2.84
CA ASP A 62 15.94 -16.85 -2.53
C ASP A 62 15.95 -17.49 -1.13
N PHE A 63 15.33 -16.85 -0.14
CA PHE A 63 15.18 -17.41 1.20
C PHE A 63 14.31 -18.67 1.22
N ALA A 64 13.21 -18.69 0.46
CA ALA A 64 12.34 -19.86 0.36
C ALA A 64 13.06 -21.04 -0.33
N HIS A 65 13.98 -20.76 -1.26
CA HIS A 65 14.76 -21.78 -1.94
C HIS A 65 15.92 -22.33 -1.06
N GLU A 66 16.61 -21.45 -0.32
CA GLU A 66 17.73 -21.82 0.54
C GLU A 66 17.80 -20.90 1.77
N ALA A 67 17.62 -21.47 2.96
CA ALA A 67 17.65 -20.72 4.21
C ALA A 67 19.08 -20.59 4.77
N THR A 68 19.95 -19.86 4.07
CA THR A 68 21.29 -19.53 4.60
C THR A 68 21.22 -18.39 5.63
N PRO A 69 22.20 -18.26 6.55
CA PRO A 69 22.22 -17.16 7.53
C PRO A 69 22.15 -15.77 6.88
N THR A 70 22.85 -15.57 5.75
CA THR A 70 22.84 -14.32 4.99
C THR A 70 21.46 -14.03 4.40
N ARG A 71 20.82 -15.01 3.75
CA ARG A 71 19.47 -14.84 3.18
C ARG A 71 18.42 -14.62 4.27
N LEU A 72 18.58 -15.26 5.43
CA LEU A 72 17.73 -15.02 6.59
C LEU A 72 17.88 -13.59 7.11
N ALA A 73 19.09 -13.05 7.16
CA ALA A 73 19.32 -11.66 7.56
C ALA A 73 18.67 -10.68 6.57
N GLU A 74 18.83 -10.89 5.26
CA GLU A 74 18.17 -10.08 4.23
C GLU A 74 16.63 -10.16 4.32
N ALA A 75 16.08 -11.35 4.52
CA ALA A 75 14.65 -11.55 4.66
C ALA A 75 14.07 -10.85 5.91
N ARG A 76 14.83 -10.78 7.01
CA ARG A 76 14.44 -10.03 8.22
C ARG A 76 14.39 -8.53 7.97
N LEU A 77 15.39 -7.98 7.27
CA LEU A 77 15.39 -6.57 6.88
C LEU A 77 14.21 -6.26 5.95
N ALA A 78 13.97 -7.12 4.95
CA ALA A 78 12.82 -6.98 4.06
C ALA A 78 11.49 -7.02 4.82
N ARG A 79 11.35 -7.89 5.82
CA ARG A 79 10.19 -7.94 6.73
C ARG A 79 9.99 -6.63 7.49
N GLN A 80 11.06 -6.08 8.07
CA GLN A 80 11.00 -4.80 8.76
C GLN A 80 10.60 -3.66 7.82
N CYS A 81 11.18 -3.61 6.62
CA CYS A 81 10.83 -2.60 5.62
C CYS A 81 9.36 -2.69 5.19
N LEU A 82 8.83 -3.90 4.99
CA LEU A 82 7.40 -4.08 4.70
C LEU A 82 6.52 -3.66 5.90
N SER A 83 6.93 -3.98 7.13
CA SER A 83 6.23 -3.55 8.34
C SER A 83 6.12 -2.02 8.40
N GLN A 84 7.23 -1.32 8.21
CA GLN A 84 7.26 0.16 8.17
C GLN A 84 6.49 0.71 6.97
N PHE A 85 6.55 0.03 5.82
CA PHE A 85 5.80 0.41 4.63
C PHE A 85 4.30 0.48 4.93
N TRP A 86 3.75 -0.57 5.56
CA TRP A 86 2.33 -0.63 5.90
C TRP A 86 1.94 0.39 6.95
N LEU A 87 2.77 0.64 7.97
CA LEU A 87 2.48 1.68 8.97
C LEU A 87 2.37 3.09 8.40
N SER A 88 3.06 3.35 7.29
CA SER A 88 3.07 4.66 6.61
C SER A 88 2.23 4.67 5.32
N ALA A 89 1.54 3.57 5.00
CA ALA A 89 0.65 3.51 3.87
C ALA A 89 -0.64 4.31 4.15
N PRO A 90 -1.19 5.05 3.17
CA PRO A 90 -2.48 5.69 3.35
C PRO A 90 -3.59 4.66 3.59
N ILE A 91 -4.41 4.89 4.62
CA ILE A 91 -5.43 3.94 5.12
C ILE A 91 -6.41 3.55 4.01
N ASP A 92 -6.88 4.53 3.24
CA ASP A 92 -7.84 4.39 2.15
C ASP A 92 -7.21 3.85 0.85
N ALA A 93 -5.89 3.65 0.82
CA ALA A 93 -5.21 2.93 -0.27
C ALA A 93 -4.79 1.51 0.13
N LEU A 94 -5.04 1.06 1.36
CA LEU A 94 -4.53 -0.23 1.84
C LEU A 94 -4.97 -1.42 1.00
N GLU A 95 -6.26 -1.53 0.70
CA GLU A 95 -6.80 -2.62 -0.13
C GLU A 95 -6.13 -2.63 -1.51
N LEU A 96 -5.93 -1.44 -2.07
CA LEU A 96 -5.30 -1.27 -3.37
C LEU A 96 -3.83 -1.68 -3.36
N LEU A 97 -3.08 -1.23 -2.35
CA LEU A 97 -1.68 -1.57 -2.17
C LEU A 97 -1.52 -3.07 -1.88
N TYR A 98 -2.43 -3.65 -1.10
CA TYR A 98 -2.49 -5.08 -0.84
C TYR A 98 -2.77 -5.88 -2.11
N GLY A 99 -3.59 -5.36 -3.02
CA GLY A 99 -3.82 -5.98 -4.34
C GLY A 99 -2.68 -5.82 -5.35
N SER A 100 -1.62 -5.06 -5.04
CA SER A 100 -0.52 -4.75 -5.97
C SER A 100 0.70 -5.67 -5.81
N THR A 101 1.79 -5.40 -6.54
CA THR A 101 3.06 -6.16 -6.43
C THR A 101 3.69 -6.11 -5.05
N ILE A 102 3.60 -4.99 -4.32
CA ILE A 102 4.10 -4.92 -2.94
C ILE A 102 3.27 -5.82 -2.02
N GLY A 103 1.96 -5.88 -2.25
CA GLY A 103 1.05 -6.79 -1.56
C GLY A 103 1.30 -8.26 -1.90
N ASN A 104 1.66 -8.58 -3.15
CA ASN A 104 2.13 -9.91 -3.53
C ASN A 104 3.41 -10.32 -2.78
N CYS A 105 4.40 -9.43 -2.71
CA CYS A 105 5.63 -9.67 -1.93
C CYS A 105 5.30 -9.91 -0.46
N TYR A 106 4.38 -9.12 0.09
CA TYR A 106 3.91 -9.29 1.47
C TYR A 106 3.21 -10.63 1.70
N ARG A 107 2.27 -11.03 0.82
CA ARG A 107 1.60 -12.34 0.88
C ARG A 107 2.58 -13.49 0.74
N GLN A 108 3.56 -13.37 -0.15
CA GLN A 108 4.63 -14.35 -0.29
C GLN A 108 5.42 -14.46 1.02
N MET A 109 5.88 -13.34 1.59
CA MET A 109 6.62 -13.31 2.85
C MET A 109 5.85 -14.01 3.99
N ILE A 110 4.59 -13.65 4.24
CA ILE A 110 3.79 -14.26 5.32
C ILE A 110 3.43 -15.74 5.04
N SER A 111 3.51 -16.17 3.78
CA SER A 111 3.32 -17.56 3.36
C SER A 111 4.61 -18.39 3.44
N THR A 112 5.78 -17.76 3.55
CA THR A 112 7.06 -18.46 3.72
C THR A 112 7.34 -18.83 5.19
N ASP A 113 8.31 -19.71 5.41
CA ASP A 113 8.75 -20.13 6.76
C ASP A 113 9.51 -19.03 7.53
N LEU A 114 9.62 -17.81 7.00
CA LEU A 114 10.23 -16.69 7.71
C LEU A 114 9.50 -16.40 9.04
N ALA A 115 8.17 -16.55 9.06
CA ALA A 115 7.37 -16.40 10.27
C ALA A 115 7.63 -17.52 11.29
N ALA A 116 8.14 -18.69 10.87
CA ALA A 116 8.52 -19.78 11.77
C ALA A 116 9.87 -19.55 12.45
N GLN A 117 10.75 -18.76 11.83
CA GLN A 117 12.07 -18.43 12.35
C GLN A 117 11.97 -17.69 13.70
N PRO A 118 12.90 -17.93 14.64
CA PRO A 118 12.92 -17.20 15.90
C PRO A 118 13.18 -15.72 15.67
N LEU A 119 12.42 -14.85 16.33
CA LEU A 119 12.65 -13.41 16.28
C LEU A 119 13.92 -13.01 17.04
N LEU A 120 14.60 -11.96 16.59
CA LEU A 120 15.60 -11.28 17.41
C LEU A 120 14.94 -10.45 18.52
N ARG A 121 15.72 -10.07 19.54
CA ARG A 121 15.24 -9.20 20.63
C ARG A 121 14.56 -7.93 20.12
N ASP A 122 15.15 -7.27 19.14
CA ASP A 122 14.58 -6.05 18.58
C ASP A 122 13.27 -6.33 17.85
N GLU A 123 13.16 -7.47 17.16
CA GLU A 123 11.94 -7.89 16.46
C GLU A 123 10.83 -8.28 17.44
N GLU A 124 11.17 -8.88 18.58
CA GLU A 124 10.25 -9.11 19.69
C GLU A 124 9.76 -7.78 20.26
N ALA A 125 10.66 -6.83 20.52
CA ALA A 125 10.29 -5.50 21.01
C ALA A 125 9.39 -4.74 20.01
N TRP A 126 9.67 -4.85 18.71
CA TRP A 126 8.84 -4.26 17.66
C TRP A 126 7.45 -4.90 17.57
N ARG A 127 7.37 -6.24 17.59
CA ARG A 127 6.11 -6.98 17.65
C ARG A 127 5.28 -6.55 18.87
N ASP A 128 5.92 -6.46 20.04
CA ASP A 128 5.24 -6.13 21.29
C ASP A 128 4.71 -4.69 21.27
N TYR A 129 5.50 -3.75 20.74
CA TYR A 129 5.08 -2.37 20.51
C TYR A 129 3.84 -2.28 19.59
N LEU A 130 3.87 -2.95 18.43
CA LEU A 130 2.74 -2.95 17.50
C LEU A 130 1.50 -3.66 18.08
N SER A 131 1.71 -4.75 18.82
CA SER A 131 0.64 -5.48 19.50
C SER A 131 -0.02 -4.58 20.54
N GLN A 132 0.76 -3.86 21.36
CA GLN A 132 0.22 -2.91 22.33
C GLN A 132 -0.60 -1.79 21.67
N ARG A 133 -0.19 -1.32 20.49
CA ARG A 133 -0.96 -0.33 19.71
C ARG A 133 -2.28 -0.91 19.18
N LEU A 134 -2.32 -2.17 18.75
CA LEU A 134 -3.57 -2.84 18.39
C LEU A 134 -4.50 -2.94 19.61
N PHE A 135 -3.98 -3.36 20.77
CA PHE A 135 -4.79 -3.51 21.99
C PHE A 135 -5.39 -2.20 22.50
N SER A 136 -4.73 -1.06 22.29
CA SER A 136 -5.17 0.24 22.79
C SER A 136 -6.08 1.03 21.83
N GLY A 137 -6.41 0.49 20.65
CA GLY A 137 -7.07 1.29 19.61
C GLY A 137 -7.74 0.57 18.44
N PHE A 138 -8.49 -0.51 18.65
CA PHE A 138 -9.25 -1.19 17.56
C PHE A 138 -10.27 -0.29 16.82
N GLN A 139 -10.69 0.84 17.41
CA GLN A 139 -11.60 1.81 16.78
C GLN A 139 -10.89 2.87 15.92
N ARG A 140 -9.56 2.78 15.77
CA ARG A 140 -8.79 3.76 15.00
C ARG A 140 -8.69 3.37 13.52
N PRO A 141 -8.69 4.35 12.60
CA PRO A 141 -8.64 4.06 11.18
C PRO A 141 -7.34 3.37 10.76
N GLU A 142 -6.23 3.49 11.51
CA GLU A 142 -4.95 2.86 11.20
C GLU A 142 -4.86 1.38 11.62
N MET A 143 -5.92 0.79 12.19
CA MET A 143 -5.89 -0.59 12.69
C MET A 143 -5.42 -1.57 11.60
N ALA A 144 -5.90 -1.42 10.36
CA ALA A 144 -5.49 -2.25 9.25
C ALA A 144 -4.00 -2.10 8.90
N ASN A 145 -3.43 -0.89 9.00
CA ASN A 145 -2.00 -0.65 8.83
C ASN A 145 -1.19 -1.41 9.89
N ILE A 146 -1.59 -1.32 11.15
CA ILE A 146 -0.87 -1.94 12.26
C ILE A 146 -0.99 -3.46 12.17
N LEU A 147 -2.17 -3.97 11.77
CA LEU A 147 -2.39 -5.39 11.54
C LEU A 147 -1.44 -5.93 10.46
N LEU A 148 -1.40 -5.29 9.29
CA LEU A 148 -0.45 -5.62 8.22
C LEU A 148 1.01 -5.47 8.66
N ALA A 149 1.31 -4.52 9.53
CA ALA A 149 2.67 -4.33 10.02
C ALA A 149 3.12 -5.44 10.99
N VAL A 150 2.20 -6.01 11.77
CA VAL A 150 2.55 -6.94 12.86
C VAL A 150 2.41 -8.42 12.51
N MET A 151 1.48 -8.79 11.61
CA MET A 151 1.25 -10.18 11.19
C MET A 151 2.55 -10.96 10.87
N PRO A 152 3.56 -10.39 10.16
CA PRO A 152 4.79 -11.12 9.81
C PRO A 152 5.67 -11.55 11.00
N TYR A 153 5.37 -11.05 12.20
CA TYR A 153 6.10 -11.36 13.44
C TYR A 153 5.38 -12.40 14.30
N PHE A 154 4.24 -12.92 13.85
CA PHE A 154 3.54 -14.01 14.50
C PHE A 154 3.73 -15.31 13.73
N ARG A 155 3.98 -16.40 14.46
CA ARG A 155 3.88 -17.75 13.90
C ARG A 155 2.43 -18.04 13.51
N ARG A 156 2.25 -18.92 12.53
CA ARG A 156 0.93 -19.44 12.14
C ARG A 156 0.17 -19.97 13.37
N GLY A 157 -1.11 -19.63 13.46
CA GLY A 157 -1.97 -19.98 14.59
C GLY A 157 -1.63 -19.29 15.93
N LYS A 158 -0.71 -18.33 15.99
CA LYS A 158 -0.32 -17.63 17.24
C LYS A 158 -0.83 -16.20 17.36
N MET A 159 -1.52 -15.67 16.35
CA MET A 159 -2.17 -14.36 16.41
C MET A 159 -3.68 -14.54 16.43
N THR A 160 -4.37 -13.95 17.41
CA THR A 160 -5.84 -14.01 17.48
C THR A 160 -6.39 -12.60 17.53
N VAL A 161 -7.35 -12.30 16.66
CA VAL A 161 -8.06 -11.02 16.61
C VAL A 161 -9.49 -11.28 17.07
N ARG A 162 -9.91 -10.62 18.16
CA ARG A 162 -11.29 -10.73 18.64
C ARG A 162 -12.25 -10.27 17.56
N ASP A 163 -13.35 -10.99 17.38
CA ASP A 163 -14.38 -10.68 16.40
C ASP A 163 -13.76 -10.31 15.04
N CYS A 164 -12.84 -11.14 14.54
CA CYS A 164 -12.05 -10.87 13.34
C CYS A 164 -12.92 -10.57 12.10
N GLU A 165 -14.13 -11.12 12.00
CA GLU A 165 -15.10 -10.79 10.95
C GLU A 165 -15.55 -9.31 10.97
N GLN A 166 -15.51 -8.65 12.13
CA GLN A 166 -15.86 -7.24 12.30
C GLN A 166 -14.62 -6.33 12.31
N ASN A 167 -13.50 -6.85 12.81
CA ASN A 167 -12.28 -6.07 13.06
C ASN A 167 -11.20 -6.24 12.01
N VAL A 168 -11.27 -7.23 11.11
CA VAL A 168 -10.35 -7.38 9.99
C VAL A 168 -11.07 -6.97 8.71
N PRO A 169 -10.48 -6.10 7.87
CA PRO A 169 -11.12 -5.72 6.60
C PRO A 169 -11.41 -6.94 5.73
N ALA A 170 -12.56 -6.93 5.06
CA ALA A 170 -13.02 -8.07 4.24
C ALA A 170 -11.98 -8.53 3.20
N TRP A 171 -11.24 -7.59 2.61
CA TRP A 171 -10.16 -7.87 1.64
C TRP A 171 -8.92 -8.54 2.24
N LEU A 172 -8.74 -8.52 3.56
CA LEU A 172 -7.62 -9.16 4.28
C LEU A 172 -8.06 -10.42 5.03
N LEU A 173 -9.35 -10.54 5.30
CA LEU A 173 -9.92 -11.52 6.22
C LEU A 173 -9.61 -12.97 5.81
N GLU A 174 -9.65 -13.29 4.52
CA GLU A 174 -9.33 -14.64 4.04
C GLU A 174 -7.85 -15.01 4.27
N ASP A 175 -6.93 -14.11 3.95
CA ASP A 175 -5.49 -14.33 4.16
C ASP A 175 -5.15 -14.40 5.66
N TYR A 176 -5.79 -13.55 6.48
CA TYR A 176 -5.69 -13.63 7.93
C TYR A 176 -6.17 -14.98 8.48
N ALA A 177 -7.38 -15.39 8.09
CA ALA A 177 -7.98 -16.66 8.53
C ALA A 177 -7.11 -17.85 8.13
N SER A 178 -6.61 -17.88 6.90
CA SER A 178 -5.72 -18.92 6.40
C SER A 178 -4.45 -19.09 7.24
N LEU A 179 -3.87 -17.98 7.72
CA LEU A 179 -2.60 -18.00 8.45
C LEU A 179 -2.77 -18.27 9.95
N PHE A 180 -3.85 -17.77 10.55
CA PHE A 180 -3.95 -17.69 12.00
C PHE A 180 -5.20 -18.36 12.60
N GLU A 181 -6.31 -18.42 11.87
CA GLU A 181 -7.57 -18.96 12.37
C GLU A 181 -8.28 -19.81 11.29
N PRO A 182 -7.71 -20.94 10.81
CA PRO A 182 -8.25 -21.68 9.67
C PRO A 182 -9.67 -22.22 9.90
N GLU A 183 -10.07 -22.35 11.17
CA GLU A 183 -11.40 -22.80 11.60
C GLU A 183 -12.55 -21.88 11.15
N ILE A 184 -12.27 -20.60 10.84
CA ILE A 184 -13.30 -19.67 10.35
C ILE A 184 -13.47 -19.71 8.83
N LEU A 185 -12.50 -20.24 8.07
CA LEU A 185 -12.57 -20.32 6.60
C LEU A 185 -13.84 -21.01 6.07
N PRO A 186 -14.31 -22.14 6.65
CA PRO A 186 -15.55 -22.78 6.20
C PRO A 186 -16.79 -21.92 6.44
N ARG A 187 -16.75 -20.97 7.39
CA ARG A 187 -17.86 -20.03 7.65
C ARG A 187 -17.83 -18.86 6.67
N LEU A 188 -16.64 -18.35 6.36
CA LEU A 188 -16.46 -17.28 5.37
C LEU A 188 -16.86 -17.72 3.95
N ARG A 189 -16.58 -18.97 3.59
CA ARG A 189 -16.89 -19.53 2.26
C ARG A 189 -18.33 -20.04 2.11
N GLN A 190 -19.12 -20.02 3.17
CA GLN A 190 -20.54 -20.35 3.08
C GLN A 190 -21.32 -19.17 2.49
N PRO A 191 -22.08 -19.36 1.40
CA PRO A 191 -22.95 -18.31 0.89
C PRO A 191 -24.01 -17.98 1.95
N SER A 192 -24.19 -16.69 2.23
CA SER A 192 -25.21 -16.19 3.16
C SER A 192 -26.57 -16.85 2.89
N PRO A 193 -27.37 -17.16 3.93
CA PRO A 193 -28.66 -17.85 3.78
C PRO A 193 -29.69 -17.11 2.90
N LEU A 194 -29.45 -15.84 2.57
CA LEU A 194 -30.20 -15.08 1.56
C LEU A 194 -30.01 -15.60 0.12
N ASN A 195 -28.86 -16.19 -0.21
CA ASN A 195 -28.58 -16.76 -1.54
C ASN A 195 -29.16 -18.18 -1.73
N ARG A 196 -29.62 -18.87 -0.66
CA ARG A 196 -30.28 -20.18 -0.81
C ARG A 196 -31.69 -20.09 -1.38
N LYS A 197 -32.37 -18.94 -1.28
CA LYS A 197 -33.70 -18.76 -1.87
C LYS A 197 -33.70 -18.55 -3.38
N ALA A 198 -32.54 -18.32 -4.00
CA ALA A 198 -32.41 -18.17 -5.45
C ALA A 198 -32.09 -19.49 -6.19
N LEU A 199 -31.83 -20.59 -5.46
CA LEU A 199 -31.46 -21.88 -6.04
C LEU A 199 -32.30 -23.04 -5.45
N ALA A 200 -33.63 -22.91 -5.56
CA ALA A 200 -34.51 -24.08 -5.49
C ALA A 200 -34.85 -24.51 -6.93
N PRO A 201 -34.73 -25.81 -7.27
CA PRO A 201 -35.05 -26.28 -8.61
C PRO A 201 -36.57 -26.34 -8.76
N ALA A 202 -37.15 -25.38 -9.50
CA ALA A 202 -38.52 -25.53 -9.98
C ALA A 202 -38.50 -26.55 -11.13
N GLY A 203 -39.12 -27.70 -10.86
CA GLY A 203 -39.23 -28.81 -11.79
C GLY A 203 -39.92 -28.45 -13.10
N HIS A 204 -39.58 -29.24 -14.11
CA HIS A 204 -40.07 -29.18 -15.47
C HIS A 204 -41.58 -28.98 -15.62
N ARG A 205 -41.97 -28.02 -16.46
CA ARG A 205 -43.14 -28.16 -17.32
C ARG A 205 -42.77 -27.74 -18.73
N SER A 206 -42.71 -28.74 -19.60
CA SER A 206 -42.46 -28.61 -21.03
C SER A 206 -43.72 -28.09 -21.69
N GLU A 207 -43.69 -26.88 -22.23
CA GLU A 207 -44.60 -26.47 -23.30
C GLU A 207 -43.79 -25.89 -24.47
N ARG A 208 -44.13 -26.42 -25.63
CA ARG A 208 -43.43 -26.39 -26.91
C ARG A 208 -43.93 -25.18 -27.68
N ILE A 209 -43.08 -24.22 -28.02
CA ILE A 209 -43.38 -23.25 -29.07
C ILE A 209 -42.18 -23.08 -30.02
N THR A 210 -42.56 -23.13 -31.29
CA THR A 210 -41.89 -23.13 -32.58
C THR A 210 -40.70 -22.19 -32.77
N ALA A 211 -39.79 -22.66 -33.62
CA ALA A 211 -38.73 -21.89 -34.25
C ALA A 211 -39.28 -20.68 -35.03
N SER A 212 -38.64 -19.53 -34.85
CA SER A 212 -38.57 -18.46 -35.85
C SER A 212 -37.20 -17.78 -35.78
N GLN A 213 -36.40 -18.06 -36.81
CA GLN A 213 -35.44 -17.22 -37.50
C GLN A 213 -34.93 -15.93 -36.82
N GLY A 214 -33.62 -15.96 -36.57
CA GLY A 214 -32.63 -14.92 -36.89
C GLY A 214 -33.01 -13.45 -36.82
N VAL A 215 -32.50 -12.77 -35.79
CA VAL A 215 -31.95 -11.42 -35.91
C VAL A 215 -30.70 -11.35 -35.04
N ALA A 216 -29.63 -10.82 -35.61
CA ALA A 216 -28.30 -10.70 -35.03
C ALA A 216 -28.33 -10.14 -33.60
N GLY A 217 -27.81 -10.92 -32.65
CA GLY A 217 -27.54 -10.43 -31.29
C GLY A 217 -26.33 -9.49 -31.33
N PRO A 218 -26.39 -8.34 -30.62
CA PRO A 218 -25.22 -7.51 -30.45
C PRO A 218 -24.18 -8.32 -29.68
N THR A 219 -22.94 -8.23 -30.18
CA THR A 219 -21.72 -8.60 -29.48
C THR A 219 -21.83 -8.24 -28.00
N ALA A 220 -21.56 -9.22 -27.14
CA ALA A 220 -21.36 -8.99 -25.72
C ALA A 220 -20.28 -7.91 -25.56
N GLU A 221 -20.72 -6.68 -25.26
CA GLU A 221 -19.84 -5.59 -24.87
C GLU A 221 -19.13 -6.03 -23.58
N GLU A 222 -17.80 -5.96 -23.62
CA GLU A 222 -16.96 -5.97 -22.43
C GLU A 222 -17.51 -4.97 -21.39
N PRO A 223 -17.39 -5.24 -20.09
CA PRO A 223 -17.95 -4.37 -19.06
C PRO A 223 -17.43 -2.93 -19.22
N ASP A 224 -18.39 -2.04 -19.42
CA ASP A 224 -18.27 -0.59 -19.62
C ASP A 224 -17.22 0.03 -18.69
N VAL A 225 -16.23 0.69 -19.30
CA VAL A 225 -15.09 1.30 -18.60
C VAL A 225 -15.59 2.57 -17.92
N PRO A 226 -15.51 2.69 -16.58
CA PRO A 226 -15.89 3.95 -15.92
C PRO A 226 -14.96 5.04 -16.43
N PRO A 227 -15.43 6.17 -16.98
CA PRO A 227 -14.58 7.19 -17.62
C PRO A 227 -13.48 7.70 -16.67
N LEU A 228 -12.37 8.18 -17.23
CA LEU A 228 -11.31 8.81 -16.42
C LEU A 228 -11.93 9.94 -15.58
N PRO A 229 -11.53 10.05 -14.30
CA PRO A 229 -12.12 11.05 -13.43
C PRO A 229 -11.68 12.45 -13.84
N ARG A 230 -12.59 13.42 -13.68
CA ARG A 230 -12.28 14.83 -13.85
C ARG A 230 -11.69 15.35 -12.56
N LEU A 231 -10.41 15.72 -12.59
CA LEU A 231 -9.67 16.19 -11.42
C LEU A 231 -9.85 17.69 -11.18
N SER A 232 -10.11 18.48 -12.24
CA SER A 232 -10.25 19.94 -12.14
C SER A 232 -11.33 20.51 -13.06
N ALA A 233 -11.77 21.74 -12.75
CA ALA A 233 -12.67 22.52 -13.59
C ALA A 233 -12.05 22.87 -14.95
N HIS A 234 -10.77 23.22 -15.03
CA HIS A 234 -10.11 23.48 -16.33
C HIS A 234 -9.65 22.16 -16.95
N THR A 235 -10.21 21.81 -18.10
CA THR A 235 -9.96 20.56 -18.83
C THR A 235 -9.63 20.82 -20.30
N GLY A 236 -9.03 19.84 -20.97
CA GLY A 236 -8.71 19.86 -22.39
C GLY A 236 -7.81 21.05 -22.75
N PRO A 237 -8.13 21.84 -23.79
CA PRO A 237 -7.30 22.98 -24.20
C PRO A 237 -7.06 24.01 -23.09
N GLN A 238 -8.03 24.23 -22.19
CA GLN A 238 -7.88 25.18 -21.09
C GLN A 238 -6.82 24.72 -20.08
N ALA A 239 -6.77 23.42 -19.78
CA ALA A 239 -5.75 22.85 -18.93
C ALA A 239 -4.36 23.01 -19.56
N LEU A 240 -4.24 22.70 -20.86
CA LEU A 240 -2.96 22.78 -21.57
C LEU A 240 -2.42 24.22 -21.67
N GLN A 241 -3.29 25.23 -21.80
CA GLN A 241 -2.88 26.64 -21.79
C GLN A 241 -2.19 27.07 -20.49
N LEU A 242 -2.51 26.44 -19.36
CA LEU A 242 -1.87 26.75 -18.08
C LEU A 242 -0.40 26.34 -18.04
N THR A 243 0.02 25.38 -18.86
CA THR A 243 1.42 24.90 -18.91
C THR A 243 2.40 25.97 -19.39
N THR A 244 1.90 26.98 -20.11
CA THR A 244 2.66 28.14 -20.61
C THR A 244 2.25 29.45 -19.93
N SER A 245 1.36 29.41 -18.93
CA SER A 245 0.90 30.61 -18.22
C SER A 245 1.91 31.02 -17.15
N GLU A 246 2.55 32.18 -17.32
CA GLU A 246 3.49 32.71 -16.34
C GLU A 246 2.84 32.94 -14.96
N GLU A 247 1.58 33.38 -14.93
CA GLU A 247 0.83 33.58 -13.69
C GLU A 247 0.66 32.25 -12.94
N PHE A 248 0.23 31.20 -13.64
CA PHE A 248 0.03 29.88 -13.06
C PHE A 248 1.34 29.31 -12.51
N LEU A 249 2.42 29.34 -13.32
CA LEU A 249 3.72 28.79 -12.94
C LEU A 249 4.35 29.57 -11.77
N THR A 250 4.27 30.90 -11.80
CA THR A 250 4.81 31.76 -10.73
C THR A 250 4.06 31.52 -9.41
N ARG A 251 2.73 31.43 -9.46
CA ARG A 251 1.90 31.19 -8.29
C ARG A 251 2.17 29.81 -7.67
N LEU A 252 2.23 28.76 -8.49
CA LEU A 252 2.59 27.41 -8.04
C LEU A 252 3.97 27.38 -7.38
N ASN A 253 4.98 27.99 -8.01
CA ASN A 253 6.32 28.05 -7.46
C ASN A 253 6.37 28.80 -6.11
N GLY A 254 5.66 29.93 -6.03
CA GLY A 254 5.51 30.70 -4.80
C GLY A 254 4.89 29.86 -3.68
N MET A 255 3.83 29.11 -3.98
CA MET A 255 3.17 28.26 -2.99
C MET A 255 4.05 27.10 -2.52
N LEU A 256 4.83 26.50 -3.41
CA LEU A 256 5.80 25.47 -3.04
C LEU A 256 6.91 26.03 -2.13
N ASN A 257 7.39 27.25 -2.38
CA ASN A 257 8.36 27.91 -1.51
C ASN A 257 7.77 28.23 -0.13
N LEU A 258 6.51 28.69 -0.09
CA LEU A 258 5.83 28.97 1.17
C LEU A 258 5.62 27.70 2.00
N PHE A 259 5.23 26.59 1.35
CA PHE A 259 5.13 25.29 2.00
C PHE A 259 6.47 24.77 2.55
N GLU A 260 7.59 25.07 1.88
CA GLU A 260 8.93 24.74 2.42
C GLU A 260 9.27 25.53 3.70
N ILE A 261 8.70 26.73 3.87
CA ILE A 261 8.91 27.59 5.04
C ILE A 261 7.96 27.22 6.18
N ASP A 262 6.67 27.03 5.87
CA ASP A 262 5.62 26.67 6.83
C ASP A 262 4.74 25.54 6.27
N PRO A 263 5.08 24.28 6.54
CA PRO A 263 4.36 23.12 6.01
C PRO A 263 3.00 22.86 6.67
N ASP A 264 2.73 23.51 7.80
CA ASP A 264 1.51 23.29 8.60
C ASP A 264 0.43 24.37 8.37
N ASP A 265 0.67 25.34 7.47
CA ASP A 265 -0.29 26.38 7.11
C ASP A 265 -1.44 25.82 6.25
N ASP A 266 -2.65 25.84 6.82
CA ASP A 266 -3.87 25.34 6.17
C ASP A 266 -4.19 26.03 4.84
N ALA A 267 -3.95 27.34 4.70
CA ALA A 267 -4.25 28.07 3.47
C ALA A 267 -3.30 27.63 2.34
N ILE A 268 -2.02 27.44 2.66
CA ILE A 268 -1.02 26.91 1.72
C ILE A 268 -1.38 25.48 1.30
N LEU A 269 -1.75 24.63 2.25
CA LEU A 269 -2.14 23.24 1.99
C LEU A 269 -3.38 23.13 1.10
N GLN A 270 -4.39 23.98 1.33
CA GLN A 270 -5.61 24.03 0.52
C GLN A 270 -5.33 24.51 -0.90
N GLU A 271 -4.48 25.52 -1.07
CA GLU A 271 -4.16 26.02 -2.40
C GLU A 271 -3.31 25.00 -3.19
N LEU A 272 -2.33 24.35 -2.56
CA LEU A 272 -1.59 23.25 -3.17
C LEU A 272 -2.48 22.06 -3.53
N ALA A 273 -3.59 21.84 -2.82
CA ALA A 273 -4.53 20.78 -3.15
C ALA A 273 -5.21 21.07 -4.50
N GLY A 274 -5.59 22.34 -4.72
CA GLY A 274 -6.08 22.82 -6.01
C GLY A 274 -5.05 22.64 -7.13
N PHE A 275 -3.79 23.00 -6.88
CA PHE A 275 -2.71 22.77 -7.85
C PHE A 275 -2.48 21.29 -8.14
N ARG A 276 -2.44 20.42 -7.13
CA ARG A 276 -2.33 18.95 -7.29
C ARG A 276 -3.38 18.43 -8.27
N ARG A 277 -4.64 18.80 -8.07
CA ARG A 277 -5.77 18.42 -8.93
C ARG A 277 -5.62 18.98 -10.35
N GLN A 278 -5.28 20.26 -10.48
CA GLN A 278 -5.08 20.90 -11.78
C GLN A 278 -3.92 20.29 -12.58
N MET A 279 -2.80 20.00 -11.92
CA MET A 279 -1.65 19.33 -12.54
C MET A 279 -2.00 17.92 -12.99
N GLY A 280 -2.73 17.18 -12.15
CA GLY A 280 -3.26 15.87 -12.54
C GLY A 280 -4.14 15.95 -13.79
N GLN A 281 -5.04 16.94 -13.85
CA GLN A 281 -5.90 17.15 -15.01
C GLN A 281 -5.11 17.47 -16.28
N ILE A 282 -4.08 18.33 -16.18
CA ILE A 282 -3.17 18.64 -17.29
C ILE A 282 -2.54 17.36 -17.84
N TRP A 283 -2.05 16.46 -16.97
CA TRP A 283 -1.50 15.18 -17.42
C TRP A 283 -2.53 14.30 -18.11
N LEU A 284 -3.76 14.20 -17.59
CA LEU A 284 -4.84 13.42 -18.22
C LEU A 284 -5.25 13.95 -19.61
N ASP A 285 -5.11 15.26 -19.82
CA ASP A 285 -5.48 15.95 -21.06
C ASP A 285 -4.32 16.09 -22.06
N THR A 286 -3.09 15.79 -21.65
CA THR A 286 -1.91 15.88 -22.51
C THR A 286 -1.89 14.71 -23.51
N PRO A 287 -1.77 14.99 -24.82
CA PRO A 287 -1.57 13.95 -25.84
C PRO A 287 -0.27 13.17 -25.61
N ASP A 288 -0.25 11.88 -25.94
CA ASP A 288 0.88 10.97 -25.70
C ASP A 288 2.22 11.54 -26.20
N GLU A 289 2.23 12.12 -27.39
CA GLU A 289 3.41 12.71 -28.04
C GLU A 289 4.00 13.91 -27.30
N GLN A 290 3.17 14.61 -26.51
CA GLN A 290 3.56 15.81 -25.77
C GLN A 290 3.94 15.53 -24.32
N LEU A 291 3.76 14.30 -23.83
CA LEU A 291 4.06 13.95 -22.43
C LEU A 291 5.53 14.16 -22.07
N GLN A 292 6.46 13.62 -22.86
CA GLN A 292 7.89 13.75 -22.59
C GLN A 292 8.37 15.20 -22.74
N PRO A 293 8.03 15.93 -23.82
CA PRO A 293 8.34 17.36 -23.90
C PRO A 293 7.79 18.18 -22.73
N LEU A 294 6.53 17.96 -22.33
CA LEU A 294 5.91 18.68 -21.22
C LEU A 294 6.61 18.35 -19.89
N PHE A 295 6.98 17.09 -19.67
CA PHE A 295 7.72 16.66 -18.49
C PHE A 295 9.12 17.26 -18.38
N GLY A 296 9.75 17.57 -19.52
CA GLY A 296 11.02 18.30 -19.59
C GLY A 296 10.91 19.83 -19.56
N SER A 297 9.70 20.39 -19.48
CA SER A 297 9.47 21.84 -19.52
C SER A 297 9.48 22.50 -18.13
N ALA A 298 9.32 23.83 -18.09
CA ALA A 298 9.16 24.57 -16.84
C ALA A 298 7.97 24.10 -15.98
N PHE A 299 6.86 23.68 -16.63
CA PHE A 299 5.75 23.03 -15.92
C PHE A 299 6.19 21.70 -15.29
N GLY A 300 6.94 20.90 -16.05
CA GLY A 300 7.52 19.65 -15.59
C GLY A 300 8.51 19.83 -14.43
N ASP A 301 9.27 20.92 -14.40
CA ASP A 301 10.15 21.27 -13.28
C ASP A 301 9.35 21.51 -11.99
N LEU A 302 8.28 22.31 -12.07
CA LEU A 302 7.41 22.56 -10.91
C LEU A 302 6.66 21.30 -10.46
N TYR A 303 6.24 20.46 -11.41
CA TYR A 303 5.66 19.16 -11.10
C TYR A 303 6.63 18.28 -10.29
N ARG A 304 7.88 18.17 -10.74
CA ARG A 304 8.91 17.41 -10.02
C ARG A 304 9.24 18.05 -8.67
N LYS A 305 9.26 19.39 -8.58
CA LYS A 305 9.43 20.11 -7.32
C LYS A 305 8.31 19.77 -6.32
N LEU A 306 7.06 19.74 -6.76
CA LEU A 306 5.91 19.35 -5.92
C LEU A 306 6.03 17.91 -5.41
N LEU A 307 6.52 16.97 -6.23
CA LEU A 307 6.74 15.59 -5.78
C LEU A 307 7.88 15.47 -4.75
N ARG A 308 8.92 16.31 -4.85
CA ARG A 308 10.07 16.32 -3.95
C ARG A 308 9.88 17.15 -2.68
N SER A 309 8.92 18.07 -2.66
CA SER A 309 8.70 18.97 -1.51
C SER A 309 8.23 18.24 -0.26
N GLY A 310 7.70 17.02 -0.40
CA GLY A 310 7.07 16.26 0.67
C GLY A 310 5.57 16.55 0.81
N TYR A 311 5.02 17.49 0.03
CA TYR A 311 3.59 17.82 0.03
C TYR A 311 2.70 16.59 -0.25
N ALA A 312 3.11 15.69 -1.14
CA ALA A 312 2.38 14.44 -1.42
C ALA A 312 2.27 13.49 -0.21
N GLY A 313 3.07 13.71 0.84
CA GLY A 313 2.97 12.99 2.12
C GLY A 313 1.96 13.61 3.10
N THR A 314 1.40 14.78 2.81
CA THR A 314 0.41 15.43 3.67
C THR A 314 -0.94 14.70 3.65
N PRO A 315 -1.77 14.82 4.71
CA PRO A 315 -3.11 14.25 4.72
C PRO A 315 -3.96 14.76 3.55
N LEU A 316 -4.65 13.84 2.88
CA LEU A 316 -5.58 14.20 1.81
C LEU A 316 -6.97 14.55 2.35
N ALA A 317 -7.55 15.62 1.81
CA ALA A 317 -8.97 15.91 1.95
C ALA A 317 -9.84 14.77 1.36
N GLU A 318 -11.11 14.70 1.75
CA GLU A 318 -12.05 13.65 1.31
C GLU A 318 -12.17 13.60 -0.23
N GLU A 319 -12.30 14.75 -0.89
CA GLU A 319 -12.34 14.83 -2.36
C GLU A 319 -11.09 14.20 -3.01
N ASP A 320 -9.90 14.55 -2.52
CA ASP A 320 -8.64 14.03 -3.07
C ASP A 320 -8.46 12.53 -2.78
N ARG A 321 -9.02 12.02 -1.66
CA ARG A 321 -9.04 10.57 -1.37
C ARG A 321 -9.90 9.81 -2.38
N GLN A 322 -11.06 10.36 -2.75
CA GLN A 322 -11.94 9.78 -3.77
C GLN A 322 -11.26 9.76 -5.14
N LEU A 323 -10.71 10.90 -5.59
CA LEU A 323 -9.98 10.99 -6.85
C LEU A 323 -8.79 10.02 -6.91
N ARG A 324 -8.06 9.87 -5.80
CA ARG A 324 -6.97 8.90 -5.70
C ARG A 324 -7.46 7.47 -5.87
N ALA A 325 -8.57 7.08 -5.22
CA ALA A 325 -9.13 5.75 -5.33
C ALA A 325 -9.54 5.43 -6.78
N GLU A 326 -10.13 6.40 -7.48
CA GLU A 326 -10.52 6.29 -8.89
C GLU A 326 -9.30 6.13 -9.80
N LEU A 327 -8.29 6.99 -9.68
CA LEU A 327 -7.05 6.91 -10.47
C LEU A 327 -6.28 5.61 -10.21
N ALA A 328 -6.22 5.17 -8.96
CA ALA A 328 -5.45 3.99 -8.61
C ALA A 328 -6.11 2.69 -9.11
N ARG A 329 -7.44 2.64 -9.30
CA ARG A 329 -8.12 1.55 -10.02
C ARG A 329 -7.61 1.41 -11.45
N TYR A 330 -7.32 2.52 -12.11
CA TYR A 330 -6.75 2.52 -13.46
C TYR A 330 -5.31 2.03 -13.47
N VAL A 331 -4.48 2.46 -12.51
CA VAL A 331 -3.07 2.03 -12.43
C VAL A 331 -2.92 0.52 -12.20
N ARG A 332 -3.91 -0.15 -11.61
CA ARG A 332 -3.91 -1.63 -11.49
C ARG A 332 -4.00 -2.35 -12.83
N ASN A 333 -4.50 -1.69 -13.89
CA ASN A 333 -4.58 -2.27 -15.22
C ASN A 333 -4.11 -1.27 -16.29
N MET A 334 -2.80 -1.25 -16.51
CA MET A 334 -2.11 -0.34 -17.45
C MET A 334 -2.11 -0.81 -18.91
N THR A 335 -2.84 -1.87 -19.28
CA THR A 335 -3.01 -2.25 -20.70
C THR A 335 -3.94 -1.30 -21.45
N ARG A 336 -4.51 -0.32 -20.74
CA ARG A 336 -5.49 0.64 -21.25
C ARG A 336 -4.80 1.85 -21.88
N PRO A 337 -5.46 2.53 -22.84
CA PRO A 337 -4.97 3.81 -23.32
C PRO A 337 -4.86 4.82 -22.17
N LYS A 338 -3.97 5.79 -22.32
CA LYS A 338 -3.68 6.83 -21.33
C LYS A 338 -3.01 6.35 -20.01
N ALA A 339 -2.45 5.13 -19.98
CA ALA A 339 -1.81 4.61 -18.76
C ALA A 339 -0.71 5.55 -18.21
N THR A 340 0.14 6.10 -19.08
CA THR A 340 1.21 7.02 -18.71
C THR A 340 0.67 8.32 -18.10
N GLN A 341 -0.39 8.88 -18.69
CA GLN A 341 -1.08 10.06 -18.17
C GLN A 341 -1.63 9.81 -16.78
N VAL A 342 -2.28 8.66 -16.57
CA VAL A 342 -2.84 8.30 -15.27
C VAL A 342 -1.73 8.15 -14.24
N VAL A 343 -0.60 7.54 -14.60
CA VAL A 343 0.56 7.47 -13.71
C VAL A 343 0.99 8.86 -13.28
N LEU A 344 1.25 9.77 -14.23
CA LEU A 344 1.65 11.15 -13.92
C LEU A 344 0.57 11.90 -13.12
N ALA A 345 -0.70 11.67 -13.41
CA ALA A 345 -1.79 12.30 -12.68
C ALA A 345 -1.90 11.81 -11.23
N VAL A 346 -1.56 10.55 -10.96
CA VAL A 346 -1.76 9.94 -9.65
C VAL A 346 -0.58 10.15 -8.69
N LEU A 347 0.66 10.33 -9.17
CA LEU A 347 1.85 10.46 -8.31
C LEU A 347 1.70 11.52 -7.19
N PRO A 348 1.10 12.72 -7.42
CA PRO A 348 0.92 13.72 -6.36
C PRO A 348 -0.02 13.32 -5.22
N PHE A 349 -0.80 12.25 -5.40
CA PHE A 349 -1.76 11.75 -4.40
C PHE A 349 -1.18 10.62 -3.53
N PHE A 350 0.02 10.15 -3.85
CA PHE A 350 0.71 9.11 -3.10
C PHE A 350 1.97 9.67 -2.45
N PRO A 351 2.22 9.34 -1.17
CA PRO A 351 3.51 9.66 -0.58
C PRO A 351 4.65 9.00 -1.37
N PRO A 352 5.85 9.59 -1.35
CA PRO A 352 7.04 9.04 -1.99
C PRO A 352 7.23 7.53 -1.76
N GLY A 353 7.43 6.78 -2.86
CA GLY A 353 7.66 5.33 -2.80
C GLY A 353 6.45 4.47 -2.39
N LYS A 354 5.24 5.05 -2.30
CA LYS A 354 4.02 4.33 -1.90
C LYS A 354 3.16 3.83 -3.05
N ILE A 355 3.53 4.08 -4.29
CA ILE A 355 2.80 3.57 -5.45
C ILE A 355 3.50 2.33 -6.03
N GLY A 356 2.74 1.26 -6.24
CA GLY A 356 3.20 0.07 -6.97
C GLY A 356 2.39 -0.09 -8.25
N PHE A 357 3.06 -0.41 -9.37
CA PHE A 357 2.42 -0.46 -10.70
C PHE A 357 2.02 -1.88 -11.14
N ALA A 358 2.14 -2.88 -10.27
CA ALA A 358 1.68 -4.24 -10.52
C ALA A 358 2.24 -4.91 -11.80
N GLY A 359 3.48 -4.61 -12.21
CA GLY A 359 4.05 -5.09 -13.49
C GLY A 359 3.67 -4.21 -14.68
N GLY A 360 2.91 -3.13 -14.44
CA GLY A 360 2.54 -2.12 -15.42
C GLY A 360 3.70 -1.23 -15.85
N GLU A 361 4.86 -1.34 -15.20
CA GLU A 361 6.11 -0.71 -15.61
C GLU A 361 6.47 -1.02 -17.08
N GLN A 362 6.10 -2.20 -17.58
CA GLN A 362 6.31 -2.59 -18.98
C GLN A 362 5.50 -1.75 -19.99
N PHE A 363 4.42 -1.09 -19.55
CA PHE A 363 3.59 -0.22 -20.39
C PHE A 363 3.99 1.25 -20.28
N MET A 364 5.00 1.57 -19.47
CA MET A 364 5.50 2.93 -19.34
C MET A 364 6.65 3.20 -20.32
N PRO A 365 6.75 4.42 -20.86
CA PRO A 365 7.89 4.78 -21.68
C PRO A 365 9.17 4.84 -20.85
N GLN A 366 10.29 4.47 -21.47
CA GLN A 366 11.59 4.33 -20.78
C GLN A 366 12.06 5.61 -20.08
N TRP A 367 11.75 6.79 -20.64
CA TRP A 367 12.10 8.07 -20.02
C TRP A 367 11.42 8.26 -18.66
N LEU A 368 10.19 7.79 -18.48
CA LEU A 368 9.47 7.91 -17.22
C LEU A 368 10.02 6.91 -16.20
N LEU A 369 10.27 5.67 -16.61
CA LEU A 369 10.91 4.66 -15.77
C LEU A 369 12.27 5.13 -15.23
N GLY A 370 13.07 5.79 -16.07
CA GLY A 370 14.34 6.38 -15.66
C GLY A 370 14.19 7.57 -14.72
N ALA A 371 13.09 8.33 -14.83
CA ALA A 371 12.82 9.48 -13.98
C ALA A 371 12.28 9.10 -12.59
N LEU A 372 11.42 8.07 -12.49
CA LEU A 372 10.71 7.68 -11.26
C LEU A 372 11.60 7.60 -9.99
N PRO A 373 12.79 6.96 -10.00
CA PRO A 373 13.64 6.90 -8.81
C PRO A 373 14.08 8.27 -8.31
N SER A 374 14.24 9.24 -9.21
CA SER A 374 14.74 10.59 -8.91
C SER A 374 13.63 11.58 -8.52
N LEU A 375 12.36 11.20 -8.62
CA LEU A 375 11.22 12.09 -8.31
C LEU A 375 11.02 12.31 -6.82
N TYR A 376 11.67 11.50 -5.98
CA TYR A 376 11.39 11.43 -4.55
C TYR A 376 12.64 11.56 -3.66
N VAL A 377 13.82 11.67 -4.26
CA VAL A 377 15.07 11.96 -3.55
C VAL A 377 15.20 13.48 -3.45
N LYS A 378 15.33 14.00 -2.22
CA LYS A 378 15.77 15.40 -2.02
C LYS A 378 17.22 15.51 -2.48
N SER A 379 17.45 16.37 -3.47
CA SER A 379 18.79 16.68 -3.99
C SER A 379 19.70 17.28 -2.92
#